data_AF-X7S9L8-F1
#
_entry.id   AF-X7S9L8-F1
#
_cell.length_a   1.000
_cell.length_b   1.000
_cell.length_c   1.000
_cell.angle_alpha   90.00
_cell.angle_beta   90.00
_cell.angle_gamma   90.00
#
_symmetry.space_group_name_H-M   'P 1'
#
loop_
_entity.id
_entity.type
_entity.pdbx_description
1 polymer ?
#
loop_
_entity_poly.entity_id
_entity_poly.type
_entity_poly.pdbx_seq_one_letter_code
_entity_poly.pdbx_strand_id
1 'polypeptide(L)'
;MNNVNVQEKVEKYQMDKRNAVTTTQLRLLLSNAVIIKNKIQVEERKEKKNVISEKLENEIKYLLVKHIYQCGREPKVKIFDKEFHISEKIKEVGNSAKKFNDFYRYLEEIVAYMKYYESDK
;
A
#
# COMPACT_ATOMS: atom_id res chain seq x y z
N MET A 1 -18.55 -4.00 -10.41
CA MET A 1 -17.70 -3.13 -9.58
C MET A 1 -16.93 -2.24 -10.54
N ASN A 2 -17.12 -0.93 -10.45
CA ASN A 2 -16.42 0.05 -11.29
C ASN A 2 -14.92 -0.12 -11.06
N ASN A 3 -14.22 -0.77 -11.99
CA ASN A 3 -12.76 -0.72 -12.08
C ASN A 3 -12.39 0.70 -12.54
N VAL A 4 -12.51 1.66 -11.63
CA VAL A 4 -11.80 2.92 -11.81
C VAL A 4 -10.32 2.53 -11.84
N ASN A 5 -9.71 2.73 -13.01
CA ASN A 5 -8.28 2.55 -13.20
C ASN A 5 -7.53 3.33 -12.11
N VAL A 6 -6.50 2.74 -11.50
CA VAL A 6 -5.70 3.39 -10.44
C VAL A 6 -5.21 4.75 -10.90
N GLN A 7 -4.85 4.88 -12.18
CA GLN A 7 -4.50 6.13 -12.83
C GLN A 7 -5.58 7.20 -12.66
N GLU A 8 -6.81 6.95 -13.13
CA GLU A 8 -7.92 7.90 -13.08
C GLU A 8 -8.25 8.31 -11.64
N LYS A 9 -8.13 7.35 -10.70
CA LYS A 9 -8.36 7.61 -9.28
C LYS A 9 -7.30 8.54 -8.69
N VAL A 10 -6.04 8.30 -9.03
CA VAL A 10 -4.92 9.16 -8.62
C VAL A 10 -5.05 10.55 -9.23
N GLU A 11 -5.37 10.65 -10.51
CA GLU A 11 -5.56 11.92 -11.21
C GLU A 11 -6.64 12.78 -10.52
N LYS A 12 -7.84 12.20 -10.30
CA LYS A 12 -8.93 12.85 -9.55
C LYS A 12 -8.51 13.25 -8.15
N TYR A 13 -7.78 12.38 -7.45
CA TYR A 13 -7.27 12.66 -6.11
C TYR A 13 -6.31 13.87 -6.12
N GLN A 14 -5.45 14.02 -7.12
CA GLN A 14 -4.51 15.14 -7.21
C GLN A 14 -5.14 16.47 -7.61
N MET A 15 -6.24 16.44 -8.37
CA MET A 15 -7.00 17.62 -8.75
C MET A 15 -7.78 18.25 -7.58
N ASP A 16 -8.16 17.45 -6.59
CA ASP A 16 -8.82 17.96 -5.38
C ASP A 16 -7.81 18.71 -4.49
N LYS A 17 -8.01 20.02 -4.36
CA LYS A 17 -7.15 20.92 -3.57
C LYS A 17 -7.12 20.60 -2.08
N ARG A 18 -8.05 19.77 -1.58
CA ARG A 18 -8.06 19.29 -0.18
C ARG A 18 -7.08 18.13 0.05
N ASN A 19 -6.64 17.48 -1.03
CA ASN A 19 -5.71 16.37 -0.98
C ASN A 19 -4.26 16.87 -1.05
N ALA A 20 -3.47 16.47 -0.06
CA ALA A 20 -2.11 17.01 0.10
C ALA A 20 -1.13 15.97 0.67
N VAL A 21 -1.39 14.68 0.48
CA VAL A 21 -0.40 13.66 0.82
C VAL A 21 0.81 13.82 -0.09
N THR A 22 1.99 13.84 0.50
CA THR A 22 3.25 13.99 -0.23
C THR A 22 3.76 12.63 -0.66
N THR A 23 4.52 12.60 -1.75
CA THR A 23 5.21 11.39 -2.21
C THR A 23 6.16 10.83 -1.14
N THR A 24 6.72 11.67 -0.26
CA THR A 24 7.56 11.24 0.87
C THR A 24 6.78 10.40 1.90
N GLN A 25 5.56 10.80 2.27
CA GLN A 25 4.71 10.03 3.18
C GLN A 25 4.35 8.66 2.57
N LEU A 26 4.07 8.62 1.25
CA LEU A 26 3.77 7.38 0.54
C LEU A 26 4.98 6.45 0.41
N ARG A 27 6.17 7.02 0.18
CA ARG A 27 7.44 6.26 0.11
C ARG A 27 7.77 5.54 1.41
N LEU A 28 7.34 6.06 2.57
CA LEU A 28 7.52 5.37 3.85
C LEU A 28 6.72 4.07 3.90
N LEU A 29 5.45 4.10 3.51
CA LEU A 29 4.62 2.90 3.45
C LEU A 29 5.17 1.89 2.43
N LEU A 30 5.50 2.37 1.22
CA LEU A 30 6.07 1.51 0.16
C LEU A 30 7.40 0.87 0.59
N SER A 31 8.28 1.62 1.25
CA SER A 31 9.55 1.11 1.79
C SER A 31 9.36 0.04 2.85
N ASN A 32 8.36 0.19 3.73
CA ASN A 32 8.04 -0.87 4.70
C ASN A 32 7.47 -2.11 4.00
N ALA A 33 6.63 -1.92 2.98
CA ALA A 33 6.02 -3.03 2.24
C ALA A 33 7.04 -3.81 1.39
N VAL A 34 8.03 -3.15 0.78
CA VAL A 34 9.04 -3.84 -0.05
C VAL A 34 9.93 -4.77 0.78
N ILE A 35 10.20 -4.42 2.04
CA ILE A 35 10.96 -5.28 2.96
C ILE A 35 10.21 -6.60 3.17
N ILE A 36 8.89 -6.53 3.41
CA ILE A 36 8.05 -7.72 3.61
C ILE A 36 7.94 -8.52 2.30
N LYS A 37 7.74 -7.85 1.15
CA LYS A 37 7.72 -8.49 -0.19
C LYS A 37 8.96 -9.34 -0.41
N ASN A 38 10.14 -8.79 -0.13
CA ASN A 38 11.41 -9.48 -0.34
C ASN A 38 11.53 -10.73 0.55
N LYS A 39 11.03 -10.68 1.79
CA LYS A 39 11.00 -11.84 2.68
C LYS A 39 10.03 -12.91 2.21
N ILE A 40 8.82 -12.51 1.77
CA ILE A 40 7.84 -13.43 1.17
C ILE A 40 8.45 -14.14 -0.05
N GLN A 41 9.13 -13.39 -0.93
CA GLN A 41 9.77 -13.97 -2.11
C GLN A 41 10.86 -14.99 -1.75
N VAL A 42 11.57 -14.81 -0.64
CA VAL A 42 12.54 -15.80 -0.13
C VAL A 42 11.84 -17.06 0.36
N GLU A 43 10.73 -16.94 1.09
CA GLU A 43 9.93 -18.09 1.56
C GLU A 43 9.29 -18.87 0.40
N GLU A 44 8.68 -18.17 -0.56
CA GLU A 44 8.04 -18.78 -1.73
C GLU A 44 9.04 -19.62 -2.55
N ARG A 45 10.29 -19.15 -2.69
CA ARG A 45 11.34 -19.91 -3.37
C ARG A 45 11.73 -21.21 -2.65
N LYS A 46 11.62 -21.26 -1.31
CA LYS A 46 11.99 -22.43 -0.50
C LYS A 46 10.87 -23.46 -0.47
N GLU A 47 9.65 -23.02 -0.22
CA GLU A 47 8.54 -23.92 0.11
C GLU A 47 7.50 -24.05 -1.03
N LYS A 48 7.65 -23.26 -2.12
CA LYS A 48 6.78 -23.26 -3.32
C LYS A 48 5.28 -23.27 -2.97
N LYS A 49 4.89 -22.54 -1.93
CA LYS A 49 3.52 -22.46 -1.42
C LYS A 49 3.05 -21.00 -1.36
N ASN A 50 1.75 -20.79 -1.56
CA ASN A 50 1.11 -19.47 -1.48
C ASN A 50 0.80 -19.02 -0.02
N VAL A 51 1.21 -19.80 0.97
CA VAL A 51 0.96 -19.53 2.39
C VAL A 51 2.25 -19.02 3.02
N ILE A 52 2.23 -17.85 3.63
CA ILE A 52 3.39 -17.27 4.31
C ILE A 52 3.50 -17.78 5.76
N SER A 53 4.69 -17.71 6.34
CA SER A 53 4.89 -18.05 7.75
C SER A 53 4.14 -17.14 8.72
N GLU A 54 3.84 -17.63 9.92
CA GLU A 54 3.25 -16.82 11.00
C GLU A 54 4.11 -15.58 11.32
N LYS A 55 5.44 -15.70 11.19
CA LYS A 55 6.36 -14.58 11.34
C LYS A 55 6.05 -13.47 10.34
N LEU A 56 5.85 -13.78 9.07
CA LEU A 56 5.49 -12.79 8.04
C LEU A 56 4.08 -12.26 8.21
N GLU A 57 3.12 -13.09 8.63
CA GLU A 57 1.78 -12.62 8.99
C GLU A 57 1.83 -11.55 10.08
N ASN A 58 2.66 -11.77 11.12
CA ASN A 58 2.86 -10.79 12.19
C ASN A 58 3.57 -9.51 11.70
N GLU A 59 4.51 -9.61 10.76
CA GLU A 59 5.10 -8.43 10.13
C GLU A 59 4.07 -7.61 9.32
N ILE A 60 3.13 -8.26 8.64
CA ILE A 60 2.03 -7.60 7.92
C ILE A 60 1.06 -6.94 8.90
N LYS A 61 0.70 -7.60 10.00
CA LYS A 61 -0.07 -6.98 11.08
C LYS A 61 0.64 -5.75 11.64
N TYR A 62 1.97 -5.80 11.78
CA TYR A 62 2.74 -4.66 12.24
C TYR A 62 2.83 -3.53 11.20
N LEU A 63 2.87 -3.85 9.90
CA LEU A 63 2.72 -2.87 8.81
C LEU A 63 1.39 -2.11 8.94
N LEU A 64 0.29 -2.83 9.20
CA LEU A 64 -1.02 -2.21 9.43
C LEU A 64 -0.99 -1.27 10.63
N VAL A 65 -0.44 -1.71 11.77
CA VAL A 65 -0.35 -0.88 12.99
C VAL A 65 0.42 0.41 12.72
N LYS A 66 1.57 0.32 12.02
CA LYS A 66 2.36 1.50 11.63
C LYS A 66 1.54 2.47 10.75
N HIS A 67 0.82 1.93 9.77
CA HIS A 67 0.00 2.74 8.86
C HIS A 67 -1.16 3.42 9.59
N ILE A 68 -1.88 2.69 10.47
CA ILE A 68 -2.96 3.25 11.29
C ILE A 68 -2.44 4.34 12.23
N TYR A 69 -1.28 4.14 12.85
CA TYR A 69 -0.65 5.16 13.68
C TYR A 69 -0.31 6.42 12.87
N GLN A 70 0.23 6.27 11.67
CA GLN A 70 0.49 7.40 10.78
C GLN A 70 -0.80 8.13 10.37
N CYS A 71 -1.87 7.40 10.08
CA CYS A 71 -3.20 7.99 9.85
C CYS A 71 -3.70 8.78 11.07
N GLY A 72 -3.36 8.35 12.29
CA GLY A 72 -3.68 9.06 13.53
C GLY A 72 -2.88 10.35 13.71
N ARG A 73 -1.60 10.36 13.31
CA ARG A 73 -0.73 11.54 13.42
C ARG A 73 -0.93 12.55 12.29
N GLU A 74 -1.28 12.09 11.11
CA GLU A 74 -1.29 12.90 9.89
C GLU A 74 -2.66 12.79 9.19
N PRO A 75 -3.57 13.78 9.38
CA PRO A 75 -4.92 13.72 8.81
C PRO A 75 -4.97 13.50 7.29
N LYS A 76 -3.96 14.00 6.56
CA LYS A 76 -3.82 13.82 5.11
C LYS A 76 -3.58 12.36 4.73
N VAL A 77 -2.82 11.61 5.53
CA VAL A 77 -2.59 10.17 5.34
C VAL A 77 -3.87 9.40 5.61
N LYS A 78 -4.69 9.83 6.58
CA LYS A 78 -6.02 9.24 6.85
C LYS A 78 -7.00 9.46 5.70
N ILE A 79 -7.00 10.64 5.07
CA ILE A 79 -7.82 10.90 3.88
C ILE A 79 -7.36 9.98 2.74
N PHE A 80 -6.05 9.92 2.48
CA PHE A 80 -5.49 9.00 1.49
C PHE A 80 -5.88 7.53 1.76
N ASP A 81 -5.80 7.07 3.01
CA ASP A 81 -6.21 5.72 3.40
C ASP A 81 -7.68 5.43 3.06
N LYS A 82 -8.58 6.37 3.36
CA LYS A 82 -10.01 6.25 3.05
C LYS A 82 -10.26 6.22 1.54
N GLU A 83 -9.56 7.06 0.78
CA GLU A 83 -9.73 7.12 -0.66
C GLU A 83 -9.23 5.82 -1.31
N PHE A 84 -8.06 5.31 -0.93
CA PHE A 84 -7.43 4.15 -1.59
C PHE A 84 -7.65 2.81 -0.88
N HIS A 85 -8.38 2.78 0.24
CA HIS A 85 -8.67 1.58 1.03
C HIS A 85 -7.40 0.81 1.44
N ILE A 86 -6.33 1.52 1.79
CA ILE A 86 -5.01 0.91 2.06
C ILE A 86 -5.07 -0.03 3.26
N SER A 87 -5.59 0.45 4.39
CA SER A 87 -5.70 -0.33 5.62
C SER A 87 -6.58 -1.57 5.47
N GLU A 88 -7.67 -1.47 4.71
CA GLU A 88 -8.56 -2.59 4.37
C GLU A 88 -7.82 -3.65 3.54
N LYS A 89 -7.12 -3.23 2.49
CA LYS A 89 -6.32 -4.14 1.65
C LYS A 89 -5.22 -4.85 2.43
N ILE A 90 -4.56 -4.17 3.38
CA ILE A 90 -3.57 -4.83 4.26
C ILE A 90 -4.24 -5.90 5.13
N LYS A 91 -5.42 -5.63 5.69
CA LYS A 91 -6.17 -6.60 6.50
C LYS A 91 -6.59 -7.84 5.70
N GLU A 92 -6.96 -7.65 4.44
CA GLU A 92 -7.42 -8.73 3.55
C GLU A 92 -6.33 -9.73 3.15
N VAL A 93 -5.05 -9.37 3.31
CA VAL A 93 -3.90 -10.21 2.95
C VAL A 93 -3.93 -11.55 3.67
N GLY A 94 -4.19 -11.53 4.99
CA GLY A 94 -4.11 -12.71 5.85
C GLY A 94 -2.74 -13.40 5.72
N ASN A 95 -2.75 -14.69 5.41
CA ASN A 95 -1.55 -15.51 5.22
C ASN A 95 -1.21 -15.79 3.74
N SER A 96 -1.78 -15.05 2.78
CA SER A 96 -1.56 -15.32 1.36
C SER A 96 -0.44 -14.46 0.77
N ALA A 97 0.61 -15.12 0.27
CA ALA A 97 1.71 -14.47 -0.45
C ALA A 97 1.20 -13.71 -1.70
N LYS A 98 0.33 -14.35 -2.49
CA LYS A 98 -0.32 -13.74 -3.64
C LYS A 98 -1.08 -12.47 -3.27
N LYS A 99 -1.91 -12.49 -2.22
CA LYS A 99 -2.65 -11.30 -1.79
C LYS A 99 -1.72 -10.17 -1.35
N PHE A 100 -0.63 -10.49 -0.66
CA PHE A 100 0.37 -9.48 -0.32
C PHE A 100 1.02 -8.88 -1.57
N ASN A 101 1.41 -9.72 -2.53
CA ASN A 101 2.00 -9.27 -3.79
C ASN A 101 1.03 -8.40 -4.62
N ASP A 102 -0.26 -8.74 -4.62
CA ASP A 102 -1.31 -7.93 -5.25
C ASP A 102 -1.48 -6.58 -4.54
N PHE A 103 -1.47 -6.56 -3.20
CA PHE A 103 -1.44 -5.31 -2.42
C PHE A 103 -0.21 -4.46 -2.72
N TYR A 104 0.99 -5.07 -2.75
CA TYR A 104 2.23 -4.38 -3.04
C TYR A 104 2.20 -3.74 -4.43
N ARG A 105 1.75 -4.49 -5.45
CA ARG A 105 1.64 -3.99 -6.83
C ARG A 105 0.67 -2.82 -6.91
N TYR A 106 -0.48 -2.93 -6.24
CA TYR A 106 -1.45 -1.83 -6.14
C TYR A 106 -0.85 -0.57 -5.52
N LEU A 107 -0.09 -0.73 -4.42
CA LEU A 107 0.59 0.39 -3.77
C LEU A 107 1.67 1.02 -4.67
N GLU A 108 2.44 0.19 -5.37
CA GLU A 108 3.49 0.62 -6.30
C GLU A 108 2.89 1.42 -7.47
N GLU A 109 1.77 0.95 -8.04
CA GLU A 109 1.01 1.64 -9.09
C GLU A 109 0.50 3.01 -8.63
N ILE A 110 -0.09 3.10 -7.43
CA ILE A 110 -0.51 4.38 -6.86
C ILE A 110 0.68 5.33 -6.73
N VAL A 111 1.80 4.87 -6.16
CA VAL A 111 2.97 5.74 -5.95
C VAL A 111 3.56 6.21 -7.28
N ALA A 112 3.58 5.35 -8.31
CA ALA A 112 4.05 5.70 -9.64
C ALA A 112 3.19 6.81 -10.27
N TYR A 113 1.86 6.65 -10.29
CA TYR A 113 0.97 7.69 -10.81
C TYR A 113 0.98 8.95 -9.94
N MET A 114 1.08 8.80 -8.61
CA MET A 114 1.20 9.95 -7.71
C MET A 114 2.44 10.77 -8.03
N LYS A 115 3.56 10.12 -8.39
CA LYS A 115 4.77 10.82 -8.79
C LYS A 115 4.65 11.43 -10.19
N TYR A 116 4.02 10.73 -11.12
CA TYR A 116 3.83 11.18 -12.51
C TYR A 116 3.02 12.47 -12.59
N TYR A 117 1.88 12.55 -11.90
CA TYR A 117 1.03 13.75 -11.93
C TYR A 117 1.52 14.87 -10.98
N GLU A 118 2.47 14.57 -10.08
CA GLU A 118 3.09 15.61 -9.23
C GLU A 118 3.93 16.60 -10.07
N SER A 119 4.51 16.16 -11.19
CA SER A 119 5.31 17.03 -12.08
C SER A 119 4.48 17.94 -12.99
N ASP A 120 3.15 17.76 -13.06
CA ASP A 120 2.26 18.57 -13.89
C ASP A 120 1.72 19.82 -13.15
N LYS A 121 2.13 20.02 -11.88
CA LYS A 121 1.78 21.17 -11.03
C LYS A 121 2.87 22.23 -11.04
#